data_AF-A0A7S0WWG0-F1
#
_entry.id   AF-A0A7S0WWG0-F1
#
_cell.length_a   1.000
_cell.length_b   1.000
_cell.length_c   1.000
_cell.angle_alpha   90.00
_cell.angle_beta   90.00
_cell.angle_gamma   90.00
#
_symmetry.space_group_name_H-M   'P 1'
#
loop_
_entity.id
_entity.type
_entity.pdbx_description
1 polymer ?
#
loop_
_entity_poly.entity_id
_entity_poly.type
_entity_poly.pdbx_seq_one_letter_code
_entity_poly.pdbx_strand_id
1 'polypeptide(L)'
;GIADSIWNGTVLVSYLYMLGHGSNSIVGFAEALQGVSQLATALPVGYLADKTKRSRVIGSGGVIMLIATALTLYIVASEAQNHVSAHTSLVQLCAVLALWGVANGILTGPLQALFADSTPRGERSKNYTVLYSLYLVAGCVGPLVGLVLFRVWG
;
A
#
# COMPACT_ATOMS: atom_id res chain seq x y z
N GLY A 1 6.85 5.57 -2.61
CA GLY A 1 6.91 6.95 -3.14
C GLY A 1 6.09 7.03 -4.40
N ILE A 2 6.73 7.12 -5.56
CA ILE A 2 6.04 7.33 -6.84
C ILE A 2 5.16 6.12 -7.23
N ALA A 3 5.71 4.91 -7.17
CA ALA A 3 4.96 3.68 -7.48
C ALA A 3 3.72 3.51 -6.58
N ASP A 4 3.88 3.80 -5.29
CA ASP A 4 2.78 3.78 -4.31
C ASP A 4 1.71 4.82 -4.64
N SER A 5 2.11 6.03 -5.05
CA SER A 5 1.20 7.10 -5.45
C SER A 5 0.45 6.79 -6.77
N ILE A 6 1.10 6.18 -7.75
CA ILE A 6 0.45 5.70 -8.99
C ILE A 6 -0.61 4.66 -8.64
N TRP A 7 -0.21 3.66 -7.84
CA TRP A 7 -1.05 2.52 -7.49
C TRP A 7 -2.26 2.94 -6.65
N ASN A 8 -2.04 3.47 -5.44
CA ASN A 8 -3.11 3.82 -4.51
C ASN A 8 -3.91 5.05 -4.97
N GLY A 9 -3.32 5.97 -5.72
CA GLY A 9 -3.96 7.25 -6.04
C GLY A 9 -4.93 7.22 -7.22
N THR A 10 -4.62 6.49 -8.29
CA THR A 10 -5.42 6.56 -9.54
C THR A 10 -5.70 5.19 -10.15
N VAL A 11 -4.69 4.31 -10.21
CA VAL A 11 -4.81 3.02 -10.91
C VAL A 11 -5.73 2.06 -10.17
N LEU A 12 -5.50 1.82 -8.87
CA LEU A 12 -6.28 0.87 -8.08
C LEU A 12 -7.76 1.27 -7.99
N VAL A 13 -8.02 2.53 -7.69
CA VAL A 13 -9.38 3.09 -7.53
C VAL A 13 -10.16 2.95 -8.83
N SER A 14 -9.54 3.33 -9.96
CA SER A 14 -10.16 3.24 -11.28
C SER A 14 -10.39 1.79 -11.69
N TYR A 15 -9.44 0.90 -11.39
CA TYR A 15 -9.55 -0.53 -11.67
C TYR A 15 -10.69 -1.19 -10.88
N LEU A 16 -10.79 -0.92 -9.57
CA LEU A 16 -11.89 -1.41 -8.74
C LEU A 16 -13.25 -0.87 -9.19
N TYR A 17 -13.30 0.39 -9.63
CA TYR A 17 -14.52 0.99 -10.16
C TYR A 17 -15.01 0.28 -11.43
N MET A 18 -14.10 0.00 -12.36
CA MET A 18 -14.42 -0.73 -13.60
C MET A 18 -14.85 -2.18 -13.30
N LEU A 19 -14.13 -2.87 -12.42
CA LEU A 19 -14.44 -4.24 -12.03
C LEU A 19 -15.77 -4.36 -11.27
N GLY A 20 -16.13 -3.33 -10.51
CA GLY A 20 -17.38 -3.20 -9.78
C GLY A 20 -18.56 -2.67 -10.62
N HIS A 21 -18.47 -2.69 -11.95
CA HIS A 21 -19.50 -2.19 -12.88
C HIS A 21 -19.93 -0.74 -12.60
N GLY A 22 -18.98 0.13 -12.24
CA GLY A 22 -19.23 1.54 -11.96
C GLY A 22 -19.78 1.84 -10.57
N SER A 23 -19.68 0.88 -9.64
CA SER A 23 -20.11 1.07 -8.25
C SER A 23 -18.98 1.61 -7.37
N ASN A 24 -19.15 2.86 -6.90
CA ASN A 24 -18.25 3.46 -5.91
C ASN A 24 -18.32 2.77 -4.53
N SER A 25 -19.42 2.08 -4.22
CA SER A 25 -19.58 1.37 -2.95
C SER A 25 -18.56 0.23 -2.80
N ILE A 26 -18.22 -0.44 -3.91
CA ILE A 26 -17.24 -1.52 -3.93
C ILE A 26 -15.83 -0.98 -3.65
N VAL A 27 -15.49 0.13 -4.29
CA VAL A 27 -14.21 0.82 -4.09
C VAL A 27 -14.07 1.25 -2.63
N GLY A 28 -15.09 1.94 -2.10
CA GLY A 28 -15.11 2.37 -0.71
C GLY A 28 -15.04 1.21 0.29
N PHE A 29 -15.70 0.08 0.00
CA PHE A 29 -15.60 -1.12 0.82
C PHE A 29 -14.18 -1.71 0.83
N ALA A 30 -13.55 -1.81 -0.33
CA ALA A 30 -12.19 -2.34 -0.46
C ALA A 30 -11.15 -1.46 0.26
N GLU A 31 -11.25 -0.14 0.12
CA GLU A 31 -10.40 0.82 0.83
C GLU A 31 -10.62 0.76 2.34
N ALA A 32 -11.88 0.69 2.78
CA ALA A 32 -12.22 0.53 4.19
C ALA A 32 -11.62 -0.76 4.77
N LEU A 33 -11.66 -1.85 4.01
CA LEU A 33 -11.12 -3.14 4.43
C LEU A 33 -9.60 -3.09 4.59
N GLN A 34 -8.89 -2.43 3.68
CA GLN A 34 -7.45 -2.15 3.81
C GLN A 34 -7.15 -1.31 5.07
N GLY A 35 -7.87 -0.21 5.27
CA GLY A 35 -7.68 0.68 6.41
C GLY A 35 -7.99 0.03 7.77
N VAL A 36 -9.08 -0.74 7.86
CA VAL A 36 -9.44 -1.50 9.07
C VAL A 36 -8.39 -2.58 9.35
N SER A 37 -7.92 -3.29 8.32
CA SER A 37 -6.86 -4.31 8.48
C SER A 37 -5.55 -3.68 8.96
N GLN A 38 -5.20 -2.50 8.46
CA GLN A 38 -4.06 -1.73 8.94
C GLN A 38 -4.22 -1.33 10.41
N LEU A 39 -5.39 -0.80 10.78
CA LEU A 39 -5.66 -0.39 12.16
C LEU A 39 -5.61 -1.57 13.14
N ALA A 40 -6.24 -2.69 12.76
CA ALA A 40 -6.29 -3.90 13.56
C ALA A 40 -4.89 -4.48 13.82
N THR A 41 -3.96 -4.28 12.89
CA THR A 41 -2.59 -4.81 13.00
C THR A 41 -1.59 -3.81 13.58
N ALA A 42 -1.84 -2.52 13.48
CA ALA A 42 -0.93 -1.49 13.99
C ALA A 42 -0.69 -1.60 15.50
N LEU A 43 -1.73 -1.83 16.31
CA LEU A 43 -1.61 -1.91 17.77
C LEU A 43 -0.86 -3.16 18.25
N PRO A 44 -1.24 -4.39 17.83
CA PRO A 44 -0.52 -5.60 18.24
C PRO A 44 0.94 -5.59 17.79
N VAL A 45 1.19 -5.09 16.57
CA VAL A 45 2.54 -5.08 16.00
C VAL A 45 3.40 -4.00 16.64
N GLY A 46 2.85 -2.84 16.97
CA GLY A 46 3.55 -1.82 17.76
C GLY A 46 4.05 -2.39 19.08
N TYR A 47 3.18 -3.09 19.81
CA TYR A 47 3.55 -3.78 21.04
C TYR A 47 4.64 -4.86 20.82
N LEU A 48 4.52 -5.66 19.76
CA LEU A 48 5.49 -6.70 19.44
C LEU A 48 6.85 -6.14 18.99
N ALA A 49 6.84 -5.01 18.28
CA ALA A 49 8.02 -4.31 17.80
C ALA A 49 8.84 -3.68 18.93
N ASP A 50 8.20 -3.34 20.05
CA ASP A 50 8.90 -2.84 21.23
C ASP A 50 9.53 -3.97 22.06
N LYS A 51 8.98 -5.19 22.02
CA LYS A 51 9.54 -6.37 22.72
C LYS A 51 10.62 -7.11 21.91
N THR A 52 10.57 -7.01 20.59
CA THR A 52 11.45 -7.75 19.68
C THR A 52 12.42 -6.79 18.99
N LYS A 53 13.50 -7.29 18.38
CA LYS A 53 14.37 -6.44 17.54
C LYS A 53 13.54 -5.85 16.39
N ARG A 54 13.33 -4.52 16.39
CA ARG A 54 12.56 -3.76 15.37
C ARG A 54 12.88 -4.16 13.93
N SER A 55 14.16 -4.41 13.62
CA SER A 55 14.62 -4.87 12.31
C SER A 55 13.97 -6.19 11.84
N ARG A 56 13.72 -7.16 12.73
CA ARG A 56 13.06 -8.43 12.35
C ARG A 56 11.59 -8.22 12.03
N VAL A 57 10.91 -7.37 12.80
CA VAL A 57 9.48 -7.05 12.58
C VAL A 57 9.30 -6.32 11.25
N ILE A 58 10.17 -5.35 10.95
CA ILE A 58 10.21 -4.68 9.66
C ILE A 58 10.50 -5.69 8.53
N GLY A 59 11.45 -6.61 8.74
CA GLY A 59 11.75 -7.68 7.79
C GLY A 59 10.53 -8.55 7.45
N SER A 60 9.79 -9.00 8.47
CA SER A 60 8.54 -9.76 8.24
C SER A 60 7.48 -8.95 7.50
N GLY A 61 7.31 -7.67 7.83
CA GLY A 61 6.39 -6.78 7.11
C GLY A 61 6.76 -6.63 5.64
N GLY A 62 8.06 -6.51 5.33
CA GLY A 62 8.56 -6.44 3.97
C GLY A 62 8.28 -7.70 3.16
N VAL A 63 8.46 -8.89 3.76
CA VAL A 63 8.12 -10.17 3.11
C VAL A 63 6.63 -10.25 2.82
N ILE A 64 5.77 -9.90 3.78
CA ILE A 64 4.32 -9.88 3.57
C ILE A 64 3.94 -8.91 2.45
N MET A 65 4.59 -7.74 2.37
CA MET A 65 4.34 -6.77 1.31
C MET A 65 4.76 -7.27 -0.07
N LEU A 66 5.87 -8.01 -0.17
CA LEU A 66 6.28 -8.66 -1.41
C LEU A 66 5.29 -9.74 -1.84
N ILE A 67 4.81 -10.56 -0.90
CA ILE A 67 3.77 -11.57 -1.17
C ILE A 67 2.48 -10.89 -1.64
N ALA A 68 2.03 -9.84 -0.95
CA ALA A 68 0.85 -9.09 -1.34
C ALA A 68 0.97 -8.52 -2.76
N THR A 69 2.14 -7.95 -3.10
CA THR A 69 2.43 -7.43 -4.43
C THR A 69 2.41 -8.52 -5.49
N ALA A 70 3.02 -9.67 -5.23
CA ALA A 70 3.04 -10.81 -6.15
C ALA A 70 1.63 -11.38 -6.39
N LEU A 71 0.81 -11.47 -5.33
CA LEU A 71 -0.59 -11.89 -5.43
C LEU A 71 -1.43 -10.89 -6.22
N THR A 72 -1.27 -9.59 -5.98
CA THR A 72 -1.95 -8.55 -6.78
C THR A 72 -1.61 -8.70 -8.26
N LEU A 73 -0.33 -8.87 -8.59
CA LEU A 73 0.11 -9.06 -9.97
C LEU A 73 -0.48 -10.32 -10.60
N TYR A 74 -0.50 -11.43 -9.87
CA TYR A 74 -1.08 -12.70 -10.34
C TYR A 74 -2.58 -12.56 -10.64
N ILE A 75 -3.35 -11.94 -9.74
CA ILE A 75 -4.79 -11.76 -9.92
C ILE A 75 -5.07 -10.90 -11.16
N VAL A 76 -4.39 -9.75 -11.28
CA VAL A 76 -4.55 -8.86 -12.44
C VAL A 76 -4.15 -9.55 -13.74
N ALA A 77 -3.08 -10.34 -13.75
CA ALA A 77 -2.66 -11.11 -14.93
C ALA A 77 -3.67 -12.21 -15.30
N SER A 78 -4.25 -12.90 -14.32
CA SER A 78 -5.24 -13.95 -14.54
C SER A 78 -6.57 -13.42 -15.09
N GLU A 79 -6.99 -12.23 -14.66
CA GLU A 79 -8.15 -11.52 -15.22
C GLU A 79 -7.89 -11.08 -16.66
N ALA A 80 -6.71 -10.52 -16.93
CA ALA A 80 -6.35 -10.07 -18.29
C ALA A 80 -6.40 -11.22 -19.33
N GLN A 81 -6.17 -12.46 -18.90
CA GLN A 81 -6.23 -13.65 -19.74
C GLN A 81 -7.63 -14.28 -19.82
N ASN A 82 -8.66 -13.64 -19.24
CA ASN A 82 -10.05 -14.13 -19.15
C ASN A 82 -10.17 -15.52 -18.49
N HIS A 83 -9.23 -15.91 -17.63
CA HIS A 83 -9.27 -17.20 -16.94
C HIS A 83 -10.20 -17.20 -15.72
N VAL A 84 -10.56 -16.02 -15.21
CA VAL A 84 -11.33 -15.83 -13.99
C VAL A 84 -12.46 -14.83 -14.25
N SER A 85 -13.60 -15.01 -13.58
CA SER A 85 -14.72 -14.06 -13.64
C SER A 85 -14.45 -12.83 -12.77
N ALA A 86 -14.84 -11.66 -13.26
CA ALA A 86 -14.68 -10.36 -12.58
C ALA A 86 -15.09 -10.37 -11.10
N HIS A 87 -16.19 -11.04 -10.75
CA HIS A 87 -16.65 -11.15 -9.36
C HIS A 87 -15.65 -11.90 -8.46
N THR A 88 -15.06 -12.99 -8.96
CA THR A 88 -14.09 -13.79 -8.20
C THR A 88 -12.82 -12.99 -7.96
N SER A 89 -12.34 -12.24 -8.95
CA SER A 89 -11.14 -11.42 -8.82
C SER A 89 -11.34 -10.19 -7.95
N LEU A 90 -12.54 -9.62 -7.93
CA LEU A 90 -12.90 -8.57 -6.97
C LEU A 90 -12.75 -9.08 -5.53
N VAL A 91 -13.31 -10.25 -5.22
CA VAL A 91 -13.20 -10.84 -3.87
C VAL A 91 -11.74 -11.15 -3.51
N GLN A 92 -10.96 -11.69 -4.45
CA GLN A 92 -9.53 -11.96 -4.26
C GLN A 92 -8.73 -10.68 -4.05
N LEU A 93 -9.02 -9.61 -4.80
CA LEU A 93 -8.40 -8.30 -4.62
C LEU A 93 -8.72 -7.70 -3.26
N CYS A 94 -9.97 -7.79 -2.81
CA CYS A 94 -10.34 -7.35 -1.44
C CYS A 94 -9.52 -8.10 -0.38
N ALA A 95 -9.36 -9.42 -0.51
CA ALA A 95 -8.53 -10.19 0.41
C ALA A 95 -7.05 -9.76 0.39
N VAL A 96 -6.50 -9.49 -0.80
CA VAL A 96 -5.12 -9.01 -0.94
C VAL A 96 -4.98 -7.57 -0.42
N LEU A 97 -5.98 -6.70 -0.58
CA LEU A 97 -6.00 -5.36 0.00
C LEU A 97 -6.01 -5.40 1.54
N ALA A 98 -6.68 -6.38 2.14
CA ALA A 98 -6.55 -6.68 3.56
C ALA A 98 -5.09 -6.93 3.93
N LEU A 99 -4.41 -7.80 3.16
CA LEU A 99 -3.02 -8.16 3.37
C LEU A 99 -2.06 -6.96 3.19
N TRP A 100 -2.35 -6.08 2.22
CA TRP A 100 -1.69 -4.78 2.08
C TRP A 100 -1.88 -3.92 3.33
N GLY A 101 -3.09 -3.89 3.90
CA GLY A 101 -3.37 -3.23 5.17
C GLY A 101 -2.52 -3.79 6.31
N VAL A 102 -2.46 -5.12 6.45
CA VAL A 102 -1.62 -5.81 7.44
C VAL A 102 -0.14 -5.44 7.28
N ALA A 103 0.40 -5.51 6.07
CA ALA A 103 1.79 -5.16 5.79
C ALA A 103 2.11 -3.71 6.16
N ASN A 104 1.21 -2.78 5.78
CA ASN A 104 1.35 -1.37 6.13
C ASN A 104 1.25 -1.12 7.64
N GLY A 105 0.37 -1.82 8.34
CA GLY A 105 0.25 -1.76 9.80
C GLY A 105 1.54 -2.19 10.50
N ILE A 106 2.22 -3.22 9.97
CA ILE A 106 3.51 -3.69 10.47
C ILE A 106 4.65 -2.71 10.18
N LEU A 107 4.66 -2.11 8.99
CA LEU A 107 5.80 -1.33 8.51
C LEU A 107 5.77 0.12 9.01
N THR A 108 4.61 0.78 9.00
CA THR A 108 4.50 2.25 9.19
C THR A 108 5.06 2.74 10.52
N GLY A 109 4.74 2.10 11.64
CA GLY A 109 5.24 2.51 12.97
C GLY A 109 6.74 2.20 13.17
N PRO A 110 7.16 0.93 13.10
CA PRO A 110 8.55 0.53 13.31
C PRO A 110 9.56 1.20 12.37
N LEU A 111 9.19 1.44 11.09
CA LEU A 111 10.07 2.17 10.16
C LEU A 111 10.30 3.62 10.59
N GLN A 112 9.24 4.31 11.03
CA GLN A 112 9.37 5.68 11.53
C GLN A 112 10.22 5.74 12.79
N ALA A 113 10.06 4.78 13.71
CA ALA A 113 10.88 4.67 14.90
C ALA A 113 12.36 4.39 14.55
N LEU A 114 12.61 3.46 13.62
CA LEU A 114 13.96 3.16 13.14
C LEU A 114 14.63 4.37 12.47
N PHE A 115 13.87 5.15 11.71
CA PHE A 115 14.35 6.40 11.11
C PHE A 115 14.68 7.46 12.17
N ALA A 116 13.84 7.60 13.20
CA ALA A 116 14.09 8.49 14.33
C ALA A 116 15.36 8.10 15.11
N ASP A 117 15.62 6.80 15.25
CA ASP A 117 16.81 6.27 15.92
C ASP A 117 18.08 6.48 15.08
N SER A 118 17.95 6.48 13.75
CA SER A 118 19.07 6.66 12.81
C SER A 118 19.46 8.12 12.56
N THR A 119 18.68 9.08 13.05
CA THR A 119 18.91 10.51 12.82
C THR A 119 19.65 11.16 14.01
N PRO A 120 20.71 11.97 13.74
CA PRO A 120 21.46 12.66 14.80
C PRO A 120 20.59 13.55 15.69
N ARG A 121 20.92 13.59 16.99
CA ARG A 121 20.22 14.45 17.97
C ARG A 121 20.41 15.92 17.58
N GLY A 122 19.30 16.65 17.42
CA GLY A 122 19.28 18.08 17.06
C GLY A 122 18.84 18.39 15.62
N GLU A 123 18.95 17.44 14.69
CA GLU A 123 18.57 17.63 13.27
C GLU A 123 17.33 16.84 12.84
N ARG A 124 16.68 16.14 13.78
CA ARG A 124 15.49 15.31 13.52
C ARG A 124 14.43 16.07 12.73
N SER A 125 14.12 17.31 13.13
CA SER A 125 13.11 18.12 12.43
C SER A 125 13.47 18.33 10.95
N LYS A 126 14.72 18.70 10.63
CA LYS A 126 15.16 18.90 9.23
C LYS A 126 15.07 17.62 8.41
N ASN A 127 15.51 16.49 8.98
CA ASN A 127 15.49 15.20 8.28
C ASN A 127 14.07 14.69 8.05
N TYR A 128 13.16 14.90 9.01
CA TYR A 128 11.73 14.64 8.81
C TYR A 128 11.13 15.57 7.76
N THR A 129 11.48 16.86 7.74
CA THR A 129 11.02 17.79 6.70
C THR A 129 11.43 17.30 5.32
N VAL A 130 12.70 16.95 5.11
CA VAL A 130 13.18 16.42 3.81
C VAL A 130 12.44 15.14 3.44
N LEU A 131 12.25 14.22 4.39
CA LEU A 131 11.53 12.96 4.15
C LEU A 131 10.09 13.24 3.69
N TYR A 132 9.34 14.09 4.40
CA TYR A 132 7.97 14.43 4.05
C TYR A 132 7.87 15.24 2.75
N SER A 133 8.83 16.13 2.48
CA SER A 133 8.92 16.84 1.20
C SER A 133 9.10 15.86 0.04
N LEU A 134 9.94 14.84 0.18
CA LEU A 134 10.10 13.80 -0.84
C LEU A 134 8.82 12.98 -1.04
N TYR A 135 8.09 12.66 0.03
CA TYR A 135 6.78 12.01 -0.07
C TYR A 135 5.75 12.89 -0.80
N LEU A 136 5.69 14.19 -0.51
CA LEU A 136 4.82 15.14 -1.19
C LEU A 136 5.14 15.24 -2.68
N VAL A 137 6.42 15.41 -3.03
CA VAL A 137 6.86 15.45 -4.44
C VAL A 137 6.48 14.15 -5.14
N ALA A 138 6.75 13.00 -4.52
CA ALA A 138 6.36 11.71 -5.08
C ALA A 138 4.83 11.56 -5.23
N GLY A 139 4.07 12.11 -4.30
CA GLY A 139 2.60 12.15 -4.33
C GLY A 139 2.03 13.03 -5.43
N CYS A 140 2.74 14.10 -5.82
CA CYS A 140 2.35 14.93 -6.96
C CYS A 140 2.79 14.32 -8.31
N VAL A 141 3.98 13.73 -8.36
CA VAL A 141 4.54 13.14 -9.59
C VAL A 141 3.82 11.84 -9.96
N GLY A 142 3.40 11.04 -8.98
CA GLY A 142 2.72 9.77 -9.21
C GLY A 142 1.51 9.85 -10.13
N PRO A 143 0.48 10.66 -9.82
CA PRO A 143 -0.72 10.77 -10.66
C PRO A 143 -0.42 11.33 -12.05
N LEU A 144 0.56 12.24 -12.18
CA LEU A 144 0.99 12.77 -13.48
C LEU A 144 1.59 11.65 -14.35
N VAL A 145 2.47 10.83 -13.79
CA VAL A 145 3.03 9.67 -14.50
C VAL A 145 1.95 8.65 -14.84
N GLY A 146 1.01 8.39 -13.92
CA GLY A 146 -0.15 7.53 -14.16
C GLY A 146 -0.99 8.01 -15.34
N LEU A 147 -1.29 9.31 -15.40
CA LEU A 147 -2.03 9.92 -16.51
C LEU A 147 -1.30 9.76 -17.85
N VAL A 148 0.01 10.02 -17.89
CA VAL A 148 0.82 9.85 -19.10
C VAL A 148 0.83 8.38 -19.55
N LEU A 149 0.96 7.43 -18.62
CA LEU A 149 0.90 6.00 -18.92
C LEU A 149 -0.44 5.61 -19.53
N PHE A 150 -1.56 6.00 -18.91
CA PHE A 150 -2.89 5.74 -19.45
C PHE A 150 -3.12 6.42 -20.81
N ARG A 151 -2.54 7.59 -21.06
CA ARG A 151 -2.67 8.25 -22.36
C ARG A 151 -1.91 7.53 -23.48
N VAL A 152 -0.81 6.86 -23.17
CA VAL A 152 0.02 6.18 -24.17
C VAL A 152 -0.45 4.73 -24.40
N TRP A 153 -0.94 4.06 -23.36
CA TRP A 153 -1.25 2.61 -23.38
C TRP A 153 -2.73 2.26 -23.14
N GLY A 154 -3.55 3.21 -22.67
CA GLY A 154 -5.00 3.05 -22.48
C GLY A 154 -5.77 3.49 -23.71
#